data_AF-A0A8T7C0G0-F1
#
_entry.id   AF-A0A8T7C0G0-F1
#
_cell.length_a   1.000
_cell.length_b   1.000
_cell.length_c   1.000
_cell.angle_alpha   90.00
_cell.angle_beta   90.00
_cell.angle_gamma   90.00
#
_symmetry.space_group_name_H-M   'P 1'
#
loop_
_entity.id
_entity.type
_entity.pdbx_description
1 polymer ?
#
loop_
_entity_poly.entity_id
_entity_poly.type
_entity_poly.pdbx_seq_one_letter_code
_entity_poly.pdbx_strand_id
1 'polypeptide(L)'
;FWGGIALMSYALMQFIFSPIVGALSDRFGRRPVLLMSLSMYAVDMLLLAIVQTLPWFLVIRGLAGVFASTFSTANAYIADVTPPEKRGTRFAILGAAFGAGFIIGPAIGGILGDINIRYPFFAGALVASINTVFGMMFVRESLAADRRRAFSWSRATTWGTLIRLFRTPGIGRLLPVFFLATLSSWVYPTVWSYVAKAKFLWTESEIGWSIAYYGVIAFIGQALIVQIVLPRIGVRKAIWITLLVEAIALVGIGMATAGWMVYAMISLALISVMQDPAIRQALSSRVPEDAQGELQGGLSALSSVAMILSPVIYNGLFTLTAGDAPVIDYPGSPFIVAAFISGLALLFYATRAKRPVVRET
;
A
#
# COMPACT_ATOMS: atom_id res chain seq x y z
N PHE A 1 -17.09 9.43 -6.67
CA PHE A 1 -17.81 8.52 -5.75
C PHE A 1 -17.57 7.04 -6.05
N TRP A 2 -18.07 6.51 -7.18
CA TRP A 2 -18.03 5.07 -7.49
C TRP A 2 -16.63 4.46 -7.57
N GLY A 3 -15.64 5.20 -8.06
CA GLY A 3 -14.23 4.80 -8.01
C GLY A 3 -13.72 4.53 -6.60
N GLY A 4 -14.15 5.35 -5.63
CA GLY A 4 -13.83 5.15 -4.22
C GLY A 4 -14.47 3.89 -3.64
N ILE A 5 -15.73 3.60 -3.99
CA ILE A 5 -16.39 2.35 -3.58
C ILE A 5 -15.68 1.14 -4.17
N ALA A 6 -15.24 1.20 -5.42
CA ALA A 6 -14.51 0.11 -6.07
C ALA A 6 -13.14 -0.17 -5.40
N LEU A 7 -12.43 0.88 -4.99
CA LEU A 7 -11.17 0.73 -4.22
C LEU A 7 -11.43 0.16 -2.83
N MET A 8 -12.48 0.64 -2.16
CA MET A 8 -12.88 0.17 -0.83
C MET A 8 -13.32 -1.29 -0.85
N SER A 9 -14.10 -1.73 -1.86
CA SER A 9 -14.56 -3.13 -1.96
C SER A 9 -13.40 -4.10 -2.13
N TYR A 10 -12.43 -3.76 -3.00
CA TYR A 10 -11.19 -4.50 -3.14
C TYR A 10 -10.42 -4.56 -1.81
N ALA A 11 -10.20 -3.41 -1.16
CA ALA A 11 -9.41 -3.31 0.06
C ALA A 11 -10.02 -4.07 1.23
N LEU A 12 -11.35 -3.99 1.39
CA LEU A 12 -12.10 -4.68 2.42
C LEU A 12 -12.00 -6.20 2.26
N MET A 13 -12.21 -6.70 1.03
CA MET A 13 -12.10 -8.14 0.76
C MET A 13 -10.67 -8.62 0.97
N GLN A 14 -9.67 -7.86 0.53
CA GLN A 14 -8.27 -8.21 0.76
C GLN A 14 -7.93 -8.26 2.27
N PHE A 15 -8.45 -7.32 3.07
CA PHE A 15 -8.25 -7.28 4.52
C PHE A 15 -8.85 -8.50 5.24
N ILE A 16 -10.04 -8.94 4.83
CA ILE A 16 -10.74 -10.08 5.41
C ILE A 16 -10.06 -11.39 4.97
N PHE A 17 -9.74 -11.53 3.69
CA PHE A 17 -9.29 -12.80 3.11
C PHE A 17 -7.77 -13.02 3.14
N SER A 18 -6.95 -11.98 3.32
CA SER A 18 -5.49 -12.12 3.47
C SER A 18 -5.07 -13.18 4.52
N PRO A 19 -5.55 -13.12 5.78
CA PRO A 19 -5.21 -14.16 6.77
C PRO A 19 -5.85 -15.53 6.44
N ILE A 20 -7.02 -15.54 5.81
CA ILE A 20 -7.73 -16.78 5.45
C ILE A 20 -6.95 -17.53 4.37
N VAL A 21 -6.53 -16.85 3.30
CA VAL A 21 -5.74 -17.42 2.21
C VAL A 21 -4.38 -17.90 2.74
N GLY A 22 -3.74 -17.13 3.63
CA GLY A 22 -2.53 -17.57 4.33
C GLY A 22 -2.74 -18.89 5.09
N ALA A 23 -3.78 -18.98 5.91
CA ALA A 23 -4.10 -20.19 6.67
C ALA A 23 -4.55 -21.38 5.78
N LEU A 24 -5.22 -21.12 4.66
CA LEU A 24 -5.54 -22.15 3.66
C LEU A 24 -4.25 -22.71 3.05
N SER A 25 -3.26 -21.86 2.77
CA SER A 25 -1.98 -22.31 2.23
C SER A 25 -1.15 -23.13 3.23
N ASP A 26 -1.27 -22.85 4.54
CA ASP A 26 -0.69 -23.69 5.60
C ASP A 26 -1.30 -25.09 5.66
N ARG A 27 -2.59 -25.20 5.31
CA ARG A 27 -3.35 -26.46 5.39
C ARG A 27 -3.24 -27.30 4.12
N PHE A 28 -3.37 -26.67 2.96
CA PHE A 28 -3.46 -27.37 1.67
C PHE A 28 -2.13 -27.38 0.90
N GLY A 29 -1.12 -26.63 1.35
CA GLY A 29 0.14 -26.42 0.66
C GLY A 29 0.20 -25.04 -0.01
N ARG A 30 1.43 -24.52 -0.20
CA ARG A 30 1.63 -23.18 -0.77
C ARG A 30 1.29 -23.13 -2.24
N ARG A 31 1.74 -24.15 -2.99
CA ARG A 31 1.62 -24.18 -4.45
C ARG A 31 0.15 -24.23 -4.91
N PRO A 32 -0.72 -25.14 -4.43
CA PRO A 32 -2.10 -25.22 -4.89
C PRO A 32 -2.87 -23.91 -4.65
N VAL A 33 -2.67 -23.29 -3.49
CA VAL A 33 -3.36 -22.04 -3.15
C VAL A 33 -2.85 -20.88 -4.01
N LEU A 34 -1.53 -20.75 -4.20
CA LEU A 34 -0.98 -19.72 -5.09
C LEU A 34 -1.49 -19.86 -6.52
N LEU A 35 -1.45 -21.07 -7.10
CA LEU A 35 -1.89 -21.29 -8.48
C LEU A 35 -3.39 -21.07 -8.64
N MET A 36 -4.21 -21.49 -7.67
CA MET A 36 -5.64 -21.24 -7.69
C MET A 36 -5.93 -19.73 -7.64
N SER A 37 -5.29 -18.99 -6.74
CA SER A 37 -5.44 -17.53 -6.65
C SER A 37 -5.00 -16.82 -7.93
N LEU A 38 -3.84 -17.18 -8.49
CA LEU A 38 -3.35 -16.59 -9.74
C LEU A 38 -4.28 -16.86 -10.93
N SER A 39 -4.76 -18.12 -11.05
CA SER A 39 -5.70 -18.51 -12.10
C SER A 39 -7.02 -17.73 -11.99
N MET A 40 -7.56 -17.63 -10.78
CA MET A 40 -8.81 -16.92 -10.53
C MET A 40 -8.65 -15.41 -10.70
N TYR A 41 -7.49 -14.85 -10.38
CA TYR A 41 -7.19 -13.45 -10.66
C TYR A 41 -7.12 -13.16 -12.17
N ALA A 42 -6.60 -14.09 -12.98
CA ALA A 42 -6.63 -13.95 -14.43
C ALA A 42 -8.06 -13.95 -14.99
N VAL A 43 -8.92 -14.86 -14.49
CA VAL A 43 -10.35 -14.89 -14.84
C VAL A 43 -11.05 -13.61 -14.40
N ASP A 44 -10.79 -13.14 -13.18
CA ASP A 44 -11.35 -11.89 -12.63
C ASP A 44 -11.00 -10.68 -13.51
N MET A 45 -9.75 -10.56 -13.97
CA MET A 45 -9.35 -9.49 -14.89
C MET A 45 -10.12 -9.57 -16.23
N LEU A 46 -10.39 -10.76 -16.76
CA LEU A 46 -11.24 -10.91 -17.96
C LEU A 46 -12.68 -10.49 -17.67
N LEU A 47 -13.24 -10.86 -16.51
CA LEU A 47 -14.58 -10.45 -16.09
C LEU A 47 -14.68 -8.93 -15.98
N LEU A 48 -13.68 -8.25 -15.40
CA LEU A 48 -13.60 -6.79 -15.37
C LEU A 48 -13.50 -6.16 -16.77
N ALA A 49 -12.84 -6.83 -17.72
CA ALA A 49 -12.71 -6.33 -19.08
C ALA A 49 -14.05 -6.36 -19.85
N ILE A 50 -14.90 -7.35 -19.56
CA ILE A 50 -16.17 -7.56 -20.30
C ILE A 50 -17.41 -7.01 -19.58
N VAL A 51 -17.37 -6.81 -18.26
CA VAL A 51 -18.53 -6.34 -17.47
C VAL A 51 -19.16 -5.08 -18.05
N GLN A 52 -20.49 -5.00 -18.01
CA GLN A 52 -21.26 -3.92 -18.62
C GLN A 52 -22.03 -3.07 -17.62
N THR A 53 -22.23 -3.55 -16.39
CA THR A 53 -22.98 -2.84 -15.36
C THR A 53 -22.13 -2.57 -14.13
N LEU A 54 -22.35 -1.41 -13.54
CA LEU A 54 -21.58 -0.95 -12.39
C LEU A 54 -21.74 -1.85 -11.14
N PRO A 55 -22.92 -2.37 -10.78
CA PRO A 55 -23.05 -3.26 -9.63
C PRO A 55 -22.20 -4.53 -9.78
N TRP A 56 -22.21 -5.17 -10.96
CA TRP A 56 -21.38 -6.35 -11.22
C TRP A 56 -19.89 -6.01 -11.25
N PHE A 57 -19.51 -4.83 -11.76
CA PHE A 57 -18.13 -4.37 -11.69
C PHE A 57 -17.64 -4.29 -10.24
N LEU A 58 -18.46 -3.78 -9.31
CA LEU A 58 -18.11 -3.69 -7.89
C LEU A 58 -17.99 -5.07 -7.23
N VAL A 59 -18.87 -6.01 -7.57
CA VAL A 59 -18.80 -7.40 -7.10
C VAL A 59 -17.50 -8.06 -7.57
N ILE A 60 -17.18 -7.95 -8.86
CA ILE A 60 -15.95 -8.50 -9.43
C ILE A 60 -14.72 -7.83 -8.79
N ARG A 61 -14.72 -6.51 -8.56
CA ARG A 61 -13.63 -5.85 -7.81
C ARG A 61 -13.45 -6.37 -6.38
N GLY A 62 -14.53 -6.78 -5.73
CA GLY A 62 -14.44 -7.48 -4.45
C GLY A 62 -13.73 -8.83 -4.58
N LEU A 63 -14.09 -9.63 -5.60
CA LEU A 63 -13.44 -10.91 -5.89
C LEU A 63 -11.95 -10.75 -6.21
N ALA A 64 -11.58 -9.70 -6.97
CA ALA A 64 -10.19 -9.33 -7.20
C ALA A 64 -9.39 -9.18 -5.88
N GLY A 65 -10.00 -8.58 -4.85
CA GLY A 65 -9.41 -8.44 -3.51
C GLY A 65 -9.14 -9.78 -2.82
N VAL A 66 -10.04 -10.75 -2.99
CA VAL A 66 -9.88 -12.12 -2.47
C VAL A 66 -8.75 -12.85 -3.20
N PHE A 67 -8.71 -12.78 -4.53
CA PHE A 67 -7.70 -13.49 -5.33
C PHE A 67 -6.32 -12.84 -5.24
N ALA A 68 -6.25 -11.54 -4.95
CA ALA A 68 -5.00 -10.82 -4.71
C ALA A 68 -4.43 -11.01 -3.28
N SER A 69 -5.12 -11.73 -2.39
CA SER A 69 -4.69 -12.04 -1.02
C SER A 69 -3.54 -13.07 -0.94
N THR A 70 -2.59 -13.05 -1.88
CA THR A 70 -1.51 -14.05 -2.00
C THR A 70 -0.17 -13.61 -1.42
N PHE A 71 -0.02 -12.34 -1.05
CA PHE A 71 1.23 -11.78 -0.52
C PHE A 71 1.80 -12.59 0.66
N SER A 72 0.96 -12.93 1.64
CA SER A 72 1.36 -13.74 2.79
C SER A 72 1.88 -15.11 2.38
N THR A 73 1.17 -15.78 1.46
CA THR A 73 1.54 -17.09 0.93
C THR A 73 2.84 -17.05 0.14
N ALA A 74 3.04 -16.03 -0.69
CA ALA A 74 4.27 -15.85 -1.47
C ALA A 74 5.48 -15.58 -0.56
N ASN A 75 5.31 -14.74 0.47
CA ASN A 75 6.36 -14.49 1.46
C ASN A 75 6.72 -15.76 2.25
N ALA A 76 5.72 -16.54 2.65
CA ALA A 76 5.93 -17.83 3.32
C ALA A 76 6.65 -18.83 2.40
N TYR A 77 6.24 -18.93 1.13
CA TYR A 77 6.89 -19.78 0.14
C TYR A 77 8.38 -19.44 0.00
N ILE A 78 8.72 -18.15 -0.14
CA ILE A 78 10.11 -17.71 -0.23
C ILE A 78 10.88 -18.08 1.04
N ALA A 79 10.29 -17.91 2.22
CA ALA A 79 10.93 -18.29 3.48
C ALA A 79 11.15 -19.80 3.61
N ASP A 80 10.23 -20.62 3.09
CA ASP A 80 10.29 -22.08 3.11
C ASP A 80 11.44 -22.61 2.22
N VAL A 81 11.65 -22.02 1.03
CA VAL A 81 12.66 -22.46 0.06
C VAL A 81 14.01 -21.76 0.18
N THR A 82 14.12 -20.75 1.05
CA THR A 82 15.34 -19.93 1.20
C THR A 82 16.03 -20.19 2.54
N PRO A 83 17.33 -20.57 2.53
CA PRO A 83 18.14 -20.66 3.75
C PRO A 83 18.11 -19.36 4.55
N PRO A 84 18.09 -19.40 5.90
CA PRO A 84 17.92 -18.22 6.74
C PRO A 84 18.85 -17.05 6.39
N GLU A 85 20.11 -17.34 6.06
CA GLU A 85 21.17 -16.36 5.78
C GLU A 85 20.92 -15.59 4.46
N LYS A 86 20.15 -16.18 3.54
CA LYS A 86 19.84 -15.61 2.21
C LYS A 86 18.47 -14.95 2.13
N ARG A 87 17.65 -15.04 3.19
CA ARG A 87 16.26 -14.53 3.20
C ARG A 87 16.20 -13.03 2.95
N GLY A 88 17.07 -12.25 3.58
CA GLY A 88 17.13 -10.80 3.39
C GLY A 88 17.30 -10.42 1.91
N THR A 89 18.25 -11.06 1.22
CA THR A 89 18.49 -10.83 -0.21
C THR A 89 17.30 -11.25 -1.08
N ARG A 90 16.65 -12.38 -0.78
CA ARG A 90 15.47 -12.83 -1.54
C ARG A 90 14.26 -11.91 -1.36
N PHE A 91 14.04 -11.43 -0.14
CA PHE A 91 13.00 -10.43 0.12
C PHE A 91 13.31 -9.08 -0.54
N ALA A 92 14.59 -8.69 -0.62
CA ALA A 92 14.98 -7.48 -1.36
C ALA A 92 14.69 -7.61 -2.87
N ILE A 93 14.98 -8.77 -3.48
CA ILE A 93 14.63 -9.04 -4.89
C ILE A 93 13.11 -8.98 -5.10
N LEU A 94 12.33 -9.54 -4.18
CA LEU A 94 10.87 -9.46 -4.22
C LEU A 94 10.38 -8.00 -4.19
N GLY A 95 10.93 -7.18 -3.28
CA GLY A 95 10.64 -5.75 -3.22
C GLY A 95 11.00 -5.01 -4.51
N ALA A 96 12.14 -5.33 -5.11
CA ALA A 96 12.55 -4.77 -6.40
C ALA A 96 11.59 -5.16 -7.55
N ALA A 97 11.11 -6.41 -7.56
CA ALA A 97 10.12 -6.86 -8.53
C ALA A 97 8.77 -6.12 -8.38
N PHE A 98 8.33 -5.87 -7.14
CA PHE A 98 7.16 -5.02 -6.88
C PHE A 98 7.35 -3.60 -7.42
N GLY A 99 8.51 -2.99 -7.15
CA GLY A 99 8.84 -1.67 -7.67
C GLY A 99 8.82 -1.62 -9.20
N ALA A 100 9.41 -2.61 -9.86
CA ALA A 100 9.39 -2.72 -11.33
C ALA A 100 7.95 -2.83 -11.87
N GLY A 101 7.11 -3.66 -11.24
CA GLY A 101 5.69 -3.77 -11.60
C GLY A 101 4.93 -2.45 -11.42
N PHE A 102 5.24 -1.69 -10.36
CA PHE A 102 4.62 -0.39 -10.09
C PHE A 102 5.08 0.71 -11.07
N ILE A 103 6.25 0.57 -11.69
CA ILE A 103 6.72 1.49 -12.74
C ILE A 103 6.13 1.11 -14.09
N ILE A 104 6.24 -0.17 -14.47
CA ILE A 104 5.84 -0.66 -15.80
C ILE A 104 4.31 -0.72 -15.95
N GLY A 105 3.61 -1.14 -14.89
CA GLY A 105 2.16 -1.36 -14.91
C GLY A 105 1.34 -0.10 -15.27
N PRO A 106 1.49 1.02 -14.53
CA PRO A 106 0.79 2.27 -14.84
C PRO A 106 1.17 2.88 -16.20
N ALA A 107 2.42 2.72 -16.66
CA ALA A 107 2.83 3.19 -17.98
C ALA A 107 2.07 2.44 -19.09
N ILE A 108 2.07 1.09 -19.05
CA ILE A 108 1.32 0.27 -20.01
C ILE A 108 -0.19 0.51 -19.85
N GLY A 109 -0.68 0.59 -18.63
CA GLY A 109 -2.10 0.82 -18.32
C GLY A 109 -2.61 2.16 -18.82
N GLY A 110 -1.80 3.23 -18.71
CA GLY A 110 -2.12 4.55 -19.23
C GLY A 110 -2.23 4.56 -20.76
N ILE A 111 -1.20 4.01 -21.44
CA ILE A 111 -1.18 3.93 -22.92
C ILE A 111 -2.39 3.12 -23.43
N LEU A 112 -2.66 1.96 -22.85
CA LEU A 112 -3.80 1.13 -23.25
C LEU A 112 -5.13 1.78 -22.89
N GLY A 113 -5.21 2.47 -21.76
CA GLY A 113 -6.40 3.16 -21.27
C GLY A 113 -6.84 4.30 -22.18
N ASP A 114 -5.90 5.04 -22.77
CA ASP A 114 -6.19 6.09 -23.76
C ASP A 114 -6.81 5.54 -25.05
N ILE A 115 -6.45 4.31 -25.46
CA ILE A 115 -7.06 3.65 -26.60
C ILE A 115 -8.46 3.14 -26.22
N ASN A 116 -8.56 2.41 -25.10
CA ASN A 116 -9.81 1.96 -24.55
C ASN A 116 -9.67 1.62 -23.05
N ILE A 117 -10.59 2.15 -22.24
CA ILE A 117 -10.61 1.93 -20.78
C ILE A 117 -10.67 0.44 -20.37
N ARG A 118 -11.05 -0.47 -21.26
CA ARG A 118 -11.12 -1.93 -21.00
C ARG A 118 -9.80 -2.65 -21.30
N TYR A 119 -8.94 -2.12 -22.16
CA TYR A 119 -7.70 -2.78 -22.58
C TYR A 119 -6.69 -3.04 -21.46
N PRO A 120 -6.55 -2.16 -20.45
CA PRO A 120 -5.72 -2.46 -19.28
C PRO A 120 -6.12 -3.77 -18.57
N PHE A 121 -7.43 -4.09 -18.51
CA PHE A 121 -7.90 -5.33 -17.89
C PHE A 121 -7.57 -6.56 -18.74
N PHE A 122 -7.66 -6.47 -20.07
CA PHE A 122 -7.22 -7.55 -20.97
C PHE A 122 -5.71 -7.80 -20.87
N ALA A 123 -4.89 -6.74 -20.82
CA ALA A 123 -3.46 -6.87 -20.61
C ALA A 123 -3.13 -7.48 -19.24
N GLY A 124 -3.84 -7.05 -18.19
CA GLY A 124 -3.74 -7.64 -16.86
C GLY A 124 -4.08 -9.13 -16.84
N ALA A 125 -5.15 -9.53 -17.54
CA ALA A 125 -5.52 -10.93 -17.70
C ALA A 125 -4.45 -11.75 -18.43
N LEU A 126 -3.86 -11.19 -19.50
CA LEU A 126 -2.77 -11.84 -20.23
C LEU A 126 -1.55 -12.06 -19.34
N VAL A 127 -1.09 -11.02 -18.64
CA VAL A 127 0.05 -11.10 -17.73
C VAL A 127 -0.23 -12.08 -16.58
N ALA A 128 -1.42 -12.05 -15.99
CA ALA A 128 -1.83 -12.98 -14.95
C ALA A 128 -1.89 -14.43 -15.47
N SER A 129 -2.36 -14.64 -16.71
CA SER A 129 -2.38 -15.97 -17.34
C SER A 129 -0.98 -16.50 -17.58
N ILE A 130 -0.07 -15.67 -18.12
CA ILE A 130 1.35 -16.01 -18.29
C ILE A 130 1.98 -16.35 -16.94
N ASN A 131 1.72 -15.55 -15.91
CA ASN A 131 2.22 -15.81 -14.55
C ASN A 131 1.66 -17.11 -13.97
N THR A 132 0.41 -17.43 -14.26
CA THR A 132 -0.21 -18.70 -13.83
C THR A 132 0.46 -19.88 -14.52
N VAL A 133 0.66 -19.83 -15.85
CA VAL A 133 1.36 -20.88 -16.61
C VAL A 133 2.79 -21.05 -16.10
N PHE A 134 3.51 -19.94 -15.91
CA PHE A 134 4.84 -19.95 -15.32
C PHE A 134 4.84 -20.62 -13.93
N GLY A 135 3.87 -20.25 -13.08
CA GLY A 135 3.67 -20.87 -11.77
C GLY A 135 3.46 -22.39 -11.88
N MET A 136 2.61 -22.85 -12.80
CA MET A 136 2.32 -24.27 -12.98
C MET A 136 3.59 -25.07 -13.33
N MET A 137 4.45 -24.50 -14.18
CA MET A 137 5.66 -25.13 -14.68
C MET A 137 6.82 -25.11 -13.67
N PHE A 138 7.04 -23.99 -12.98
CA PHE A 138 8.27 -23.76 -12.21
C PHE A 138 8.09 -23.77 -10.69
N VAL A 139 6.91 -23.45 -10.16
CA VAL A 139 6.68 -23.45 -8.71
C VAL A 139 6.45 -24.88 -8.25
N ARG A 140 7.29 -25.34 -7.31
CA ARG A 140 7.14 -26.65 -6.65
C ARG A 140 6.42 -26.48 -5.32
N GLU A 141 5.96 -27.56 -4.70
CA GLU A 141 5.43 -27.44 -3.33
C GLU A 141 6.58 -27.19 -2.35
N SER A 142 6.50 -26.14 -1.54
CA SER A 142 7.50 -25.83 -0.51
C SER A 142 7.15 -26.44 0.84
N LEU A 143 5.85 -26.64 1.12
CA LEU A 143 5.37 -27.13 2.40
C LEU A 143 5.06 -28.63 2.33
N ALA A 144 5.95 -29.43 2.94
CA ALA A 144 5.79 -30.86 3.08
C ALA A 144 4.50 -31.22 3.83
N ALA A 145 3.88 -32.36 3.47
CA ALA A 145 2.54 -32.73 3.94
C ALA A 145 2.44 -32.92 5.46
N ASP A 146 3.52 -33.42 6.08
CA ASP A 146 3.70 -33.61 7.52
C ASP A 146 3.79 -32.30 8.31
N ARG A 147 4.20 -31.21 7.66
CA ARG A 147 4.33 -29.87 8.27
C ARG A 147 3.06 -29.02 8.12
N ARG A 148 2.04 -29.53 7.43
CA ARG A 148 0.77 -28.81 7.22
C ARG A 148 0.01 -28.69 8.53
N ARG A 149 -0.57 -27.52 8.76
CA ARG A 149 -1.28 -27.21 10.01
C ARG A 149 -2.78 -27.28 9.80
N ALA A 150 -3.50 -27.67 10.84
CA ALA A 150 -4.95 -27.55 10.86
C ALA A 150 -5.37 -26.07 10.77
N PHE A 151 -6.41 -25.80 9.99
CA PHE A 151 -6.96 -24.46 9.85
C PHE A 151 -7.54 -23.99 11.19
N SER A 152 -7.28 -22.74 11.56
CA SER A 152 -7.65 -22.18 12.87
C SER A 152 -8.23 -20.78 12.71
N TRP A 153 -9.54 -20.65 12.93
CA TRP A 153 -10.26 -19.37 12.85
C TRP A 153 -9.72 -18.32 13.82
N SER A 154 -9.32 -18.72 15.03
CA SER A 154 -8.76 -17.82 16.04
C SER A 154 -7.45 -17.15 15.58
N ARG A 155 -6.70 -17.78 14.66
CA ARG A 155 -5.47 -17.24 14.06
C ARG A 155 -5.70 -16.53 12.74
N ALA A 156 -6.90 -16.63 12.16
CA ALA A 156 -7.25 -16.07 10.86
C ALA A 156 -7.99 -14.73 10.95
N THR A 157 -7.96 -14.03 12.10
CA THR A 157 -8.67 -12.76 12.29
C THR A 157 -7.72 -11.57 12.45
N THR A 158 -7.87 -10.59 11.56
CA THR A 158 -7.08 -9.35 11.58
C THR A 158 -7.37 -8.48 12.81
N TRP A 159 -8.58 -8.57 13.36
CA TRP A 159 -8.99 -7.86 14.57
C TRP A 159 -8.22 -8.28 15.82
N GLY A 160 -7.98 -9.58 16.00
CA GLY A 160 -7.20 -10.07 17.13
C GLY A 160 -5.76 -9.53 17.12
N THR A 161 -5.18 -9.33 15.93
CA THR A 161 -3.84 -8.75 15.76
C THR A 161 -3.82 -7.26 16.08
N LEU A 162 -4.84 -6.50 15.68
CA LEU A 162 -4.97 -5.08 16.03
C LEU A 162 -5.10 -4.87 17.55
N ILE A 163 -5.96 -5.64 18.22
CA ILE A 163 -6.15 -5.53 19.68
C ILE A 163 -4.83 -5.77 20.41
N ARG A 164 -4.04 -6.76 19.98
CA ARG A 164 -2.74 -7.07 20.59
C ARG A 164 -1.72 -5.96 20.35
N LEU A 165 -1.67 -5.40 19.14
CA LEU A 165 -0.80 -4.25 18.81
C LEU A 165 -1.07 -3.04 19.73
N PHE A 166 -2.33 -2.67 19.93
CA PHE A 166 -2.68 -1.54 20.79
C PHE A 166 -2.40 -1.80 22.28
N ARG A 167 -2.30 -3.07 22.69
CA ARG A 167 -1.93 -3.48 24.06
C ARG A 167 -0.43 -3.58 24.28
N THR A 168 0.39 -3.53 23.23
CA THR A 168 1.85 -3.63 23.36
C THR A 168 2.41 -2.40 24.10
N PRO A 169 3.08 -2.59 25.25
CA PRO A 169 3.65 -1.48 26.01
C PRO A 169 4.69 -0.69 25.21
N GLY A 170 4.78 0.63 25.42
CA GLY A 170 5.86 1.47 24.87
C GLY A 170 5.71 1.96 23.42
N ILE A 171 4.81 1.37 22.62
CA ILE A 171 4.58 1.77 21.22
C ILE A 171 3.32 2.60 20.98
N GLY A 172 2.38 2.64 21.92
CA GLY A 172 1.05 3.24 21.73
C GLY A 172 1.02 4.69 21.24
N ARG A 173 2.07 5.50 21.51
CA ARG A 173 2.16 6.89 20.99
C ARG A 173 2.64 6.98 19.55
N LEU A 174 3.40 6.00 19.06
CA LEU A 174 3.86 5.95 17.68
C LEU A 174 2.83 5.31 16.75
N LEU A 175 1.85 4.56 17.29
CA LEU A 175 0.79 3.94 16.49
C LEU A 175 -0.12 4.99 15.81
N PRO A 176 -0.62 6.05 16.48
CA PRO A 176 -1.34 7.13 15.81
C PRO A 176 -0.49 7.83 14.76
N VAL A 177 0.79 8.09 15.04
CA VAL A 177 1.71 8.70 14.07
C VAL A 177 1.81 7.82 12.83
N PHE A 178 2.08 6.52 12.99
CA PHE A 178 2.13 5.56 11.89
C PHE A 178 0.83 5.51 11.09
N PHE A 179 -0.31 5.45 11.78
CA PHE A 179 -1.63 5.39 11.15
C PHE A 179 -1.93 6.65 10.34
N LEU A 180 -1.73 7.84 10.92
CA LEU A 180 -1.97 9.12 10.25
C LEU A 180 -1.01 9.33 9.07
N ALA A 181 0.27 8.98 9.22
CA ALA A 181 1.23 9.04 8.12
C ALA A 181 0.80 8.10 6.97
N THR A 182 0.46 6.85 7.30
CA THR A 182 -0.02 5.88 6.30
C THR A 182 -1.29 6.39 5.61
N LEU A 183 -2.27 6.88 6.38
CA LEU A 183 -3.52 7.40 5.85
C LEU A 183 -3.29 8.57 4.91
N SER A 184 -2.41 9.51 5.27
CA SER A 184 -2.02 10.65 4.44
C SER A 184 -1.43 10.19 3.10
N SER A 185 -0.47 9.27 3.12
CA SER A 185 0.18 8.78 1.90
C SER A 185 -0.78 8.05 0.95
N TRP A 186 -1.88 7.47 1.46
CA TRP A 186 -2.90 6.82 0.63
C TRP A 186 -3.69 7.79 -0.26
N VAL A 187 -3.58 9.12 -0.08
CA VAL A 187 -4.27 10.09 -0.94
C VAL A 187 -3.91 9.91 -2.42
N TYR A 188 -2.62 9.69 -2.72
CA TYR A 188 -2.12 9.63 -4.08
C TYR A 188 -2.73 8.45 -4.87
N PRO A 189 -2.56 7.18 -4.46
CA PRO A 189 -3.17 6.06 -5.19
C PRO A 189 -4.71 6.08 -5.18
N THR A 190 -5.31 6.78 -4.22
CA THR A 190 -6.77 6.78 -4.05
C THR A 190 -7.48 7.77 -4.98
N VAL A 191 -6.91 8.96 -5.21
CA VAL A 191 -7.65 10.04 -5.87
C VAL A 191 -6.86 10.78 -6.96
N TRP A 192 -5.55 10.50 -7.12
CA TRP A 192 -4.69 11.26 -8.03
C TRP A 192 -5.20 11.32 -9.47
N SER A 193 -5.64 10.20 -10.04
CA SER A 193 -6.14 10.16 -11.42
C SER A 193 -7.35 11.07 -11.63
N TYR A 194 -8.23 11.20 -10.63
CA TYR A 194 -9.38 12.09 -10.69
C TYR A 194 -8.96 13.56 -10.58
N VAL A 195 -8.04 13.88 -9.66
CA VAL A 195 -7.53 15.25 -9.48
C VAL A 195 -6.76 15.71 -10.71
N ALA A 196 -5.93 14.85 -11.29
CA ALA A 196 -5.15 15.17 -12.48
C ALA A 196 -6.05 15.53 -13.67
N LYS A 197 -7.14 14.76 -13.88
CA LYS A 197 -8.14 15.06 -14.91
C LYS A 197 -8.86 16.38 -14.64
N ALA A 198 -9.35 16.58 -13.42
CA ALA A 198 -10.14 17.76 -13.09
C ALA A 198 -9.32 19.05 -13.11
N LYS A 199 -8.05 19.03 -12.69
CA LYS A 199 -7.20 20.24 -12.61
C LYS A 199 -6.40 20.52 -13.87
N PHE A 200 -5.88 19.48 -14.52
CA PHE A 200 -4.89 19.62 -15.58
C PHE A 200 -5.35 19.05 -16.91
N LEU A 201 -6.57 18.47 -16.97
CA LEU A 201 -7.12 17.81 -18.17
C LEU A 201 -6.20 16.72 -18.71
N TRP A 202 -5.45 16.06 -17.83
CA TRP A 202 -4.52 15.01 -18.22
C TRP A 202 -5.24 13.79 -18.78
N THR A 203 -4.66 13.26 -19.85
CA THR A 203 -4.98 11.96 -20.45
C THR A 203 -4.57 10.79 -19.53
N GLU A 204 -5.04 9.57 -19.81
CA GLU A 204 -4.64 8.39 -19.04
C GLU A 204 -3.14 8.12 -19.19
N SER A 205 -2.55 8.41 -20.36
CA SER A 205 -1.10 8.32 -20.56
C SER A 205 -0.32 9.30 -19.69
N GLU A 206 -0.72 10.56 -19.61
CA GLU A 206 -0.04 11.56 -18.76
C GLU A 206 -0.10 11.18 -17.28
N ILE A 207 -1.25 10.66 -16.83
CA ILE A 207 -1.40 10.10 -15.48
C ILE A 207 -0.47 8.89 -15.30
N GLY A 208 -0.45 7.96 -16.25
CA GLY A 208 0.43 6.79 -16.24
C GLY A 208 1.91 7.17 -16.12
N TRP A 209 2.37 8.16 -16.90
CA TRP A 209 3.73 8.67 -16.84
C TRP A 209 4.06 9.34 -15.50
N SER A 210 3.11 10.06 -14.90
CA SER A 210 3.31 10.66 -13.58
C SER A 210 3.49 9.62 -12.47
N ILE A 211 2.74 8.52 -12.52
CA ILE A 211 2.86 7.41 -11.57
C ILE A 211 4.16 6.64 -11.81
N ALA A 212 4.54 6.41 -13.08
CA ALA A 212 5.82 5.79 -13.41
C ALA A 212 7.00 6.65 -12.91
N TYR A 213 6.92 7.97 -13.08
CA TYR A 213 7.89 8.91 -12.53
C TYR A 213 7.98 8.81 -11.00
N TYR A 214 6.84 8.84 -10.30
CA TYR A 214 6.80 8.61 -8.85
C TYR A 214 7.48 7.28 -8.47
N GLY A 215 7.22 6.19 -9.20
CA GLY A 215 7.86 4.89 -8.97
C GLY A 215 9.39 4.93 -9.12
N VAL A 216 9.90 5.60 -10.15
CA VAL A 216 11.35 5.78 -10.35
C VAL A 216 11.98 6.59 -9.21
N ILE A 217 11.37 7.72 -8.85
CA ILE A 217 11.83 8.57 -7.75
C ILE A 217 11.80 7.79 -6.43
N ALA A 218 10.73 7.05 -6.14
CA ALA A 218 10.61 6.21 -4.95
C ALA A 218 11.69 5.11 -4.91
N PHE A 219 11.95 4.44 -6.05
CA PHE A 219 13.01 3.45 -6.15
C PHE A 219 14.40 4.04 -5.84
N ILE A 220 14.73 5.19 -6.45
CA ILE A 220 15.98 5.90 -6.20
C ILE A 220 16.08 6.33 -4.72
N GLY A 221 14.98 6.84 -4.15
CA GLY A 221 14.89 7.20 -2.74
C GLY A 221 15.15 6.02 -1.80
N GLN A 222 14.57 4.86 -2.11
CA GLN A 222 14.74 3.65 -1.34
C GLN A 222 16.18 3.13 -1.41
N ALA A 223 16.81 3.22 -2.58
CA ALA A 223 18.17 2.75 -2.81
C ALA A 223 19.24 3.69 -2.22
N LEU A 224 19.05 5.00 -2.34
CA LEU A 224 20.05 6.00 -1.97
C LEU A 224 19.69 6.70 -0.65
N ILE A 225 18.54 7.36 -0.59
CA ILE A 225 18.18 8.24 0.53
C ILE A 225 18.03 7.44 1.83
N VAL A 226 17.33 6.30 1.78
CA VAL A 226 17.16 5.45 2.97
C VAL A 226 18.49 4.88 3.46
N GLN A 227 19.39 4.49 2.57
CA GLN A 227 20.67 3.89 2.97
C GLN A 227 21.71 4.93 3.44
N ILE A 228 21.69 6.13 2.87
CA ILE A 228 22.72 7.15 3.09
C ILE A 228 22.27 8.18 4.12
N VAL A 229 21.04 8.68 4.01
CA VAL A 229 20.57 9.83 4.80
C VAL A 229 20.03 9.37 6.14
N LEU A 230 19.19 8.33 6.19
CA LEU A 230 18.56 7.85 7.42
C LEU A 230 19.57 7.53 8.55
N PRO A 231 20.70 6.82 8.29
CA PRO A 231 21.69 6.56 9.35
C PRO A 231 22.41 7.82 9.83
N ARG A 232 22.57 8.84 8.96
CA ARG A 232 23.28 10.09 9.28
C ARG A 232 22.44 11.04 10.14
N ILE A 233 21.17 11.21 9.80
CA ILE A 233 20.28 12.12 10.54
C ILE A 233 19.63 11.45 11.75
N GLY A 234 19.58 10.12 11.75
CA GLY A 234 18.98 9.30 12.79
C GLY A 234 17.44 9.27 12.73
N VAL A 235 16.88 8.18 13.25
CA VAL A 235 15.44 7.85 13.18
C VAL A 235 14.54 8.99 13.65
N ARG A 236 14.88 9.63 14.78
CA ARG A 236 14.00 10.65 15.37
C ARG A 236 13.86 11.89 14.50
N LYS A 237 14.96 12.37 13.92
CA LYS A 237 14.94 13.53 13.02
C LYS A 237 14.34 13.16 11.67
N ALA A 238 14.61 11.95 11.19
CA ALA A 238 14.02 11.44 9.95
C ALA A 238 12.49 11.50 9.97
N ILE A 239 11.84 10.96 11.01
CA ILE A 239 10.37 11.00 11.15
C ILE A 239 9.85 12.45 11.11
N TRP A 240 10.52 13.37 11.79
CA TRP A 240 10.10 14.78 11.84
C TRP A 240 10.21 15.44 10.45
N ILE A 241 11.35 15.23 9.77
CA ILE A 241 11.62 15.78 8.45
C ILE A 241 10.68 15.18 7.41
N THR A 242 10.47 13.87 7.39
CA THR A 242 9.62 13.22 6.37
C THR A 242 8.17 13.68 6.45
N LEU A 243 7.61 13.78 7.67
CA LEU A 243 6.25 14.26 7.88
C LEU A 243 6.09 15.73 7.46
N LEU A 244 7.08 16.58 7.79
CA LEU A 244 7.06 17.98 7.38
C LEU A 244 7.15 18.13 5.85
N VAL A 245 8.10 17.43 5.22
CA VAL A 245 8.30 17.47 3.77
C VAL A 245 7.09 16.89 3.04
N GLU A 246 6.49 15.82 3.56
CA GLU A 246 5.25 15.24 2.99
C GLU A 246 4.11 16.25 3.06
N ALA A 247 3.89 16.89 4.22
CA ALA A 247 2.86 17.92 4.35
C ALA A 247 3.07 19.08 3.36
N ILE A 248 4.30 19.57 3.20
CA ILE A 248 4.64 20.63 2.24
C ILE A 248 4.38 20.16 0.80
N ALA A 249 4.84 18.97 0.43
CA ALA A 249 4.66 18.43 -0.91
C ALA A 249 3.17 18.23 -1.24
N LEU A 250 2.38 17.73 -0.28
CA LEU A 250 0.94 17.55 -0.44
C LEU A 250 0.20 18.89 -0.58
N VAL A 251 0.56 19.92 0.20
CA VAL A 251 0.04 21.28 -0.02
C VAL A 251 0.40 21.77 -1.42
N GLY A 252 1.66 21.60 -1.83
CA GLY A 252 2.12 21.98 -3.16
C GLY A 252 1.34 21.30 -4.29
N ILE A 253 1.07 20.00 -4.18
CA ILE A 253 0.26 19.25 -5.16
C ILE A 253 -1.20 19.76 -5.14
N GLY A 254 -1.78 19.95 -3.96
CA GLY A 254 -3.13 20.49 -3.81
C GLY A 254 -3.29 21.87 -4.45
N MET A 255 -2.28 22.73 -4.32
CA MET A 255 -2.26 24.10 -4.85
C MET A 255 -1.70 24.22 -6.28
N ALA A 256 -1.14 23.15 -6.86
CA ALA A 256 -0.52 23.19 -8.17
C ALA A 256 -1.49 23.70 -9.25
N THR A 257 -1.05 24.68 -10.03
CA THR A 257 -1.81 25.27 -11.15
C THR A 257 -1.33 24.77 -12.51
N ALA A 258 -0.15 24.15 -12.56
CA ALA A 258 0.41 23.57 -13.77
C ALA A 258 0.99 22.18 -13.50
N GLY A 259 0.94 21.32 -14.52
CA GLY A 259 1.36 19.92 -14.42
C GLY A 259 2.81 19.72 -13.97
N TRP A 260 3.74 20.57 -14.42
CA TRP A 260 5.16 20.49 -14.04
C TRP A 260 5.38 20.65 -12.53
N MET A 261 4.52 21.42 -11.84
CA MET A 261 4.62 21.64 -10.39
C MET A 261 4.42 20.32 -9.62
N VAL A 262 3.60 19.43 -10.16
CA VAL A 262 3.36 18.10 -9.58
C VAL A 262 4.65 17.27 -9.58
N TYR A 263 5.37 17.24 -10.70
CA TYR A 263 6.64 16.53 -10.81
C TYR A 263 7.70 17.10 -9.87
N ALA A 264 7.73 18.43 -9.71
CA ALA A 264 8.60 19.08 -8.74
C ALA A 264 8.25 18.69 -7.29
N MET A 265 6.95 18.62 -6.95
CA MET A 265 6.52 18.19 -5.61
C MET A 265 6.74 16.70 -5.35
N ILE A 266 6.59 15.84 -6.35
CA ILE A 266 6.97 14.41 -6.27
C ILE A 266 8.48 14.28 -6.00
N SER A 267 9.30 15.08 -6.67
CA SER A 267 10.74 15.13 -6.42
C SER A 267 11.08 15.59 -5.02
N LEU A 268 10.37 16.61 -4.51
CA LEU A 268 10.52 17.08 -3.13
C LEU A 268 10.16 15.97 -2.12
N ALA A 269 9.08 15.24 -2.39
CA ALA A 269 8.60 14.12 -1.59
C ALA A 269 9.55 12.89 -1.59
N LEU A 270 10.63 12.91 -2.37
CA LEU A 270 11.68 11.88 -2.35
C LEU A 270 12.20 11.59 -0.94
N ILE A 271 12.33 12.63 -0.11
CA ILE A 271 12.78 12.50 1.29
C ILE A 271 11.78 11.70 2.14
N SER A 272 10.49 11.80 1.82
CA SER A 272 9.41 11.11 2.53
C SER A 272 9.44 9.59 2.33
N VAL A 273 10.22 9.07 1.38
CA VAL A 273 10.44 7.61 1.22
C VAL A 273 11.05 6.97 2.49
N MET A 274 11.76 7.75 3.31
CA MET A 274 12.28 7.27 4.61
C MET A 274 11.21 7.11 5.70
N GLN A 275 9.99 7.58 5.49
CA GLN A 275 8.95 7.66 6.52
C GLN A 275 8.61 6.30 7.12
N ASP A 276 8.22 5.33 6.27
CA ASP A 276 7.85 3.99 6.73
C ASP A 276 9.04 3.26 7.38
N PRO A 277 10.25 3.20 6.79
CA PRO A 277 11.43 2.64 7.45
C PRO A 277 11.75 3.29 8.81
N ALA A 278 11.69 4.62 8.91
CA ALA A 278 12.03 5.33 10.14
C ALA A 278 11.00 5.08 11.25
N ILE A 279 9.70 5.15 10.94
CA ILE A 279 8.64 4.88 11.93
C ILE A 279 8.69 3.40 12.35
N ARG A 280 8.85 2.46 11.40
CA ARG A 280 8.99 1.02 11.71
C ARG A 280 10.21 0.73 12.57
N GLN A 281 11.35 1.36 12.29
CA GLN A 281 12.56 1.21 13.10
C GLN A 281 12.35 1.76 14.53
N ALA A 282 11.65 2.88 14.68
CA ALA A 282 11.34 3.45 15.99
C ALA A 282 10.36 2.60 16.83
N LEU A 283 9.48 1.85 16.16
CA LEU A 283 8.55 0.91 16.77
C LEU A 283 9.24 -0.41 17.11
N SER A 284 10.00 -0.99 16.18
CA SER A 284 10.69 -2.27 16.37
C SER A 284 11.72 -2.19 17.50
N SER A 285 12.41 -1.06 17.65
CA SER A 285 13.40 -0.88 18.72
C SER A 285 12.80 -0.80 20.14
N ARG A 286 11.47 -0.85 20.29
CA ARG A 286 10.77 -0.79 21.59
C ARG A 286 10.08 -2.10 21.96
N VAL A 287 10.19 -3.10 21.08
CA VAL A 287 9.55 -4.40 21.23
C VAL A 287 10.67 -5.45 21.23
N PRO A 288 10.61 -6.47 22.10
CA PRO A 288 11.63 -7.52 22.09
C PRO A 288 11.60 -8.35 20.80
N GLU A 289 12.67 -9.10 20.53
CA GLU A 289 12.84 -9.82 19.26
C GLU A 289 11.74 -10.88 19.00
N ASP A 290 11.26 -11.54 20.05
CA ASP A 290 10.20 -12.55 20.00
C ASP A 290 8.82 -11.99 19.63
N ALA A 291 8.60 -10.68 19.82
CA ALA A 291 7.35 -9.99 19.50
C ALA A 291 7.41 -9.19 18.18
N GLN A 292 8.50 -9.26 17.41
CA GLN A 292 8.64 -8.53 16.14
C GLN A 292 7.62 -8.98 15.09
N GLY A 293 7.33 -10.28 15.02
CA GLY A 293 6.34 -10.82 14.08
C GLY A 293 4.93 -10.30 14.36
N GLU A 294 4.57 -10.20 15.65
CA GLU A 294 3.29 -9.64 16.08
C GLU A 294 3.18 -8.15 15.78
N LEU A 295 4.25 -7.39 16.01
CA LEU A 295 4.34 -5.97 15.63
C LEU A 295 4.11 -5.78 14.13
N GLN A 296 4.80 -6.53 13.27
CA GLN A 296 4.63 -6.39 11.81
C GLN A 296 3.23 -6.79 11.34
N GLY A 297 2.66 -7.86 11.92
CA GLY A 297 1.27 -8.25 11.67
C GLY A 297 0.28 -7.14 12.05
N GLY A 298 0.48 -6.52 13.22
CA GLY A 298 -0.35 -5.42 13.69
C GLY A 298 -0.23 -4.17 12.82
N LEU A 299 0.99 -3.76 12.45
CA LEU A 299 1.20 -2.62 11.56
C LEU A 299 0.56 -2.85 10.18
N SER A 300 0.65 -4.06 9.63
CA SER A 300 0.01 -4.42 8.36
C SER A 300 -1.53 -4.33 8.44
N ALA A 301 -2.10 -4.79 9.56
CA ALA A 301 -3.53 -4.65 9.83
C ALA A 301 -3.94 -3.17 9.93
N LEU A 302 -3.14 -2.36 10.60
CA LEU A 302 -3.39 -0.93 10.78
C LEU A 302 -3.30 -0.16 9.44
N SER A 303 -2.33 -0.49 8.59
CA SER A 303 -2.24 0.04 7.23
C SER A 303 -3.44 -0.36 6.36
N SER A 304 -3.96 -1.57 6.53
CA SER A 304 -5.16 -2.00 5.80
C SER A 304 -6.40 -1.22 6.20
N VAL A 305 -6.54 -0.85 7.48
CA VAL A 305 -7.61 0.06 7.93
C VAL A 305 -7.48 1.42 7.25
N ALA A 306 -6.26 1.97 7.17
CA ALA A 306 -6.01 3.22 6.46
C ALA A 306 -6.40 3.13 4.97
N MET A 307 -6.07 2.01 4.31
CA MET A 307 -6.44 1.73 2.91
C MET A 307 -7.97 1.61 2.71
N ILE A 308 -8.72 1.10 3.69
CA ILE A 308 -10.19 1.02 3.62
C ILE A 308 -10.83 2.40 3.82
N LEU A 309 -10.26 3.23 4.71
CA LEU A 309 -10.79 4.56 5.02
C LEU A 309 -10.41 5.62 3.97
N SER A 310 -9.28 5.46 3.30
CA SER A 310 -8.77 6.45 2.36
C SER A 310 -9.76 6.79 1.23
N PRO A 311 -10.48 5.85 0.59
CA PRO A 311 -11.41 6.20 -0.48
C PRO A 311 -12.65 6.92 0.05
N VAL A 312 -13.13 6.56 1.24
CA VAL A 312 -14.25 7.26 1.89
C VAL A 312 -13.90 8.73 2.14
N ILE A 313 -12.69 8.99 2.64
CA ILE A 313 -12.21 10.35 2.92
C ILE A 313 -11.91 11.09 1.61
N TYR A 314 -11.01 10.57 0.78
CA TYR A 314 -10.46 11.32 -0.34
C TYR A 314 -11.35 11.34 -1.58
N ASN A 315 -11.96 10.21 -1.98
CA ASN A 315 -12.92 10.22 -3.09
C ASN A 315 -14.25 10.87 -2.66
N GLY A 316 -14.65 10.70 -1.40
CA GLY A 316 -15.82 11.40 -0.84
C GLY A 316 -15.63 12.92 -0.92
N LEU A 317 -14.50 13.42 -0.40
CA LEU A 317 -14.17 14.83 -0.45
C LEU A 317 -14.03 15.35 -1.89
N PHE A 318 -13.34 14.62 -2.76
CA PHE A 318 -13.23 14.98 -4.18
C PHE A 318 -14.61 15.08 -4.85
N THR A 319 -15.54 14.16 -4.53
CA THR A 319 -16.90 14.24 -5.08
C THR A 319 -17.62 15.51 -4.64
N LEU A 320 -17.42 15.94 -3.38
CA LEU A 320 -18.01 17.17 -2.86
C LEU A 320 -17.37 18.45 -3.43
N THR A 321 -16.11 18.39 -3.87
CA THR A 321 -15.38 19.60 -4.32
C THR A 321 -15.04 19.65 -5.81
N ALA A 322 -15.34 18.58 -6.56
CA ALA A 322 -15.03 18.45 -7.98
C ALA A 322 -15.92 17.42 -8.71
N GLY A 323 -17.02 16.98 -8.08
CA GLY A 323 -18.03 16.16 -8.74
C GLY A 323 -18.95 16.99 -9.65
N ASP A 324 -20.03 16.37 -10.14
CA ASP A 324 -20.96 17.01 -11.09
C ASP A 324 -21.67 18.25 -10.53
N ALA A 325 -21.81 18.34 -9.21
CA ALA A 325 -22.38 19.48 -8.49
C ALA A 325 -21.54 19.79 -7.24
N PRO A 326 -20.39 20.46 -7.39
CA PRO A 326 -19.47 20.68 -6.28
C PRO A 326 -20.02 21.75 -5.33
N VAL A 327 -19.85 21.53 -4.03
CA VAL A 327 -20.16 22.51 -2.98
C VAL A 327 -19.13 23.65 -2.99
N ILE A 328 -17.88 23.31 -3.28
CA ILE A 328 -16.75 24.24 -3.42
C ILE A 328 -15.92 23.73 -4.59
N ASP A 329 -15.74 24.51 -5.66
CA ASP A 329 -14.94 24.10 -6.82
C ASP A 329 -13.44 24.16 -6.52
N TYR A 330 -12.93 23.09 -5.92
CA TYR A 330 -11.51 22.95 -5.62
C TYR A 330 -11.10 21.46 -5.65
N PRO A 331 -10.72 20.93 -6.83
CA PRO A 331 -10.34 19.52 -6.97
C PRO A 331 -9.06 19.14 -6.20
N GLY A 332 -8.26 20.12 -5.77
CA GLY A 332 -7.06 19.90 -4.96
C GLY A 332 -7.31 19.60 -3.49
N SER A 333 -8.56 19.69 -3.02
CA SER A 333 -8.94 19.54 -1.61
C SER A 333 -8.47 18.24 -0.93
N PRO A 334 -8.45 17.06 -1.59
CA PRO A 334 -8.01 15.83 -0.92
C PRO A 334 -6.54 15.88 -0.50
N PHE A 335 -5.69 16.53 -1.30
CA PHE A 335 -4.27 16.71 -0.98
C PHE A 335 -4.06 17.68 0.17
N ILE A 336 -4.88 18.73 0.29
CA ILE A 336 -4.85 19.64 1.44
C ILE A 336 -5.27 18.92 2.72
N VAL A 337 -6.32 18.10 2.67
CA VAL A 337 -6.74 17.29 3.84
C VAL A 337 -5.69 16.24 4.19
N ALA A 338 -5.06 15.60 3.21
CA ALA A 338 -3.95 14.69 3.47
C ALA A 338 -2.75 15.40 4.10
N ALA A 339 -2.43 16.63 3.65
CA ALA A 339 -1.39 17.45 4.26
C ALA A 339 -1.72 17.80 5.71
N PHE A 340 -2.99 18.13 6.00
CA PHE A 340 -3.46 18.36 7.37
C PHE A 340 -3.33 17.10 8.23
N ILE A 341 -3.69 15.92 7.72
CA ILE A 341 -3.50 14.63 8.42
C ILE A 341 -2.00 14.38 8.71
N SER A 342 -1.10 14.66 7.76
CA SER A 342 0.35 14.55 7.99
C SER A 342 0.85 15.59 9.01
N GLY A 343 0.33 16.82 8.97
CA GLY A 343 0.58 17.85 9.98
C GLY A 343 0.09 17.47 11.38
N LEU A 344 -1.05 16.78 11.50
CA LEU A 344 -1.51 16.20 12.76
C LEU A 344 -0.55 15.11 13.24
N ALA A 345 -0.10 14.21 12.36
CA ALA A 345 0.90 13.20 12.70
C ALA A 345 2.19 13.84 13.23
N LEU A 346 2.63 14.94 12.59
CA LEU A 346 3.77 15.74 12.99
C LEU A 346 3.55 16.37 14.38
N LEU A 347 2.38 16.96 14.64
CA LEU A 347 2.04 17.55 15.93
C LEU A 347 1.99 16.49 17.05
N PHE A 348 1.37 15.34 16.80
CA PHE A 348 1.38 14.19 17.72
C PHE A 348 2.80 13.71 18.01
N TYR A 349 3.67 13.70 17.00
CA TYR A 349 5.07 13.33 17.18
C TYR A 349 5.88 14.41 17.93
N ALA A 350 5.58 15.69 17.67
CA ALA A 350 6.29 16.87 18.17
C ALA A 350 5.97 17.23 19.63
N THR A 351 4.77 16.92 20.11
CA THR A 351 4.27 17.23 21.48
C THR A 351 5.00 16.48 22.61
N ARG A 352 6.25 16.10 22.40
CA ARG A 352 7.22 15.72 23.44
C ARG A 352 7.79 16.96 24.15
N ALA A 353 7.22 17.31 25.30
CA ALA A 353 7.91 17.93 26.44
C ALA A 353 7.08 17.59 27.69
N LYS A 354 7.50 16.84 28.71
CA LYS A 354 8.80 16.68 29.37
C LYS A 354 8.92 15.22 29.87
N ARG A 355 10.14 14.69 30.00
CA ARG A 355 10.37 13.48 30.83
C ARG A 355 10.46 13.92 32.31
N PRO A 356 9.97 13.14 33.28
CA PRO A 356 10.57 13.16 34.60
C PRO A 356 11.99 12.62 34.47
N VAL A 357 12.96 13.40 34.92
CA VAL A 357 14.31 12.92 35.20
C VAL A 357 14.17 11.93 36.35
N VAL A 358 14.36 10.64 36.09
CA VAL A 358 14.66 9.70 37.18
C VAL A 358 16.06 10.08 37.63
N ARG A 359 16.16 10.68 38.82
CA ARG A 359 17.44 10.83 39.52
C ARG A 359 17.95 9.43 39.81
N GLU A 360 19.10 9.08 39.26
CA GLU A 360 19.93 8.02 39.83
C GLU A 360 20.38 8.53 41.21
N THR A 361 19.95 7.83 42.26
CA THR A 361 20.52 7.92 43.61
C THR A 361 21.67 6.96 43.74
#